data_AF-A0A7J5PXP5-F1
#
_entry.id   AF-A0A7J5PXP5-F1
#
_cell.length_a   1.000
_cell.length_b   1.000
_cell.length_c   1.000
_cell.angle_alpha   90.00
_cell.angle_beta   90.00
_cell.angle_gamma   90.00
#
_symmetry.space_group_name_H-M   'P 1'
#
loop_
_entity.id
_entity.type
_entity.pdbx_description
1 polymer ?
#
loop_
_entity_poly.entity_id
_entity_poly.type
_entity_poly.pdbx_seq_one_letter_code
_entity_poly.pdbx_strand_id
1 'polypeptide(L)'
;MGKPYTKEGPSAEDKALDLFADMMIERIQSLSGKDGWKKPWFTEGTLQWPKNLNGREYNGMNAMMLLLHCEKEGYKIPRFCTFDRIQQFNKTGKKDEEQKPRVSVLKGEHSFPVMLTTFTVVNKETKEHIKWEDYKLLSQEEREKYNVYPKLQTYHVFNVSQTNLKEVRPEFWEKLEQEYSMPKVEKDEQFAFEPVDRMIADNRWICPIKPMFGDSAYFSISKNEIVMPEKRQFKDGESFYSNLFHEMGHSTGAEGQLDRIKPATFGSAEYAREELVAELTAALTAQRYGMTKHLKGDSAAYLKSWLDSLKESPQFIKTTLLDVKKATSMLTQHIDKIAMEIDQEKKAEQTENVGNEEKMEGSKDAGQVYYASVAYLQSTDDTSELDKLKDRGDYDGLLKLAKDYYDGNGMDEKQTYRKPCQNRGDDLLIEDKDFAVVYNGSVGGTYEVFLKHTEQEIRDHITRYGIGRASEDVKAVAREMTAEEFSELAQRKMPIFQMPNGGLLNLQYNKDKDSLDVGTVTNAGLSVKHSFPFSHDHSMDANISSAYEQLLDMEEYQKEEVQEEHVAKSAFRR
;
A
#
# COMPACT_ATOMS: atom_id res chain seq x y z
N MET A 1 40.94 -32.10 -16.99
CA MET A 1 39.83 -31.61 -17.83
C MET A 1 38.52 -31.96 -17.13
N GLY A 2 37.97 -31.03 -16.35
CA GLY A 2 36.64 -31.20 -15.75
C GLY A 2 35.58 -31.13 -16.83
N LYS A 3 34.66 -32.09 -16.87
CA LYS A 3 33.53 -32.07 -17.80
C LYS A 3 32.70 -30.80 -17.55
N PRO A 4 32.31 -30.05 -18.59
CA PRO A 4 31.39 -28.94 -18.44
C PRO A 4 30.05 -29.48 -17.93
N TYR A 5 29.56 -28.90 -16.84
CA TYR A 5 28.24 -29.20 -16.28
C TYR A 5 27.20 -28.64 -17.26
N THR A 6 26.65 -29.48 -18.13
CA THR A 6 25.52 -29.10 -18.98
C THR A 6 24.28 -28.95 -18.10
N LYS A 7 23.69 -27.74 -18.08
CA LYS A 7 22.39 -27.45 -17.45
C LYS A 7 21.28 -28.13 -18.25
N GLU A 8 21.08 -29.43 -18.10
CA GLU A 8 19.99 -30.18 -18.75
C GLU A 8 18.80 -30.39 -17.80
N GLY A 9 18.29 -29.31 -17.21
CA GLY A 9 17.07 -29.35 -16.40
C GLY A 9 16.27 -28.06 -16.52
N PRO A 10 14.93 -28.11 -16.38
CA PRO A 10 14.08 -26.91 -16.46
C PRO A 10 14.51 -25.88 -15.42
N SER A 11 14.53 -24.61 -15.83
CA SER A 11 14.91 -23.50 -14.96
C SER A 11 13.91 -23.33 -13.81
N ALA A 12 14.27 -22.55 -12.79
CA ALA A 12 13.32 -22.21 -11.72
C ALA A 12 12.10 -21.41 -12.22
N GLU A 13 12.25 -20.72 -13.35
CA GLU A 13 11.16 -20.06 -14.05
C GLU A 13 10.23 -21.10 -14.70
N ASP A 14 10.80 -22.04 -15.47
CA ASP A 14 10.03 -23.08 -16.16
C ASP A 14 9.23 -23.92 -15.17
N LYS A 15 9.86 -24.36 -14.07
CA LYS A 15 9.18 -25.13 -13.02
C LYS A 15 8.04 -24.37 -12.36
N ALA A 16 8.18 -23.05 -12.19
CA ALA A 16 7.13 -22.23 -11.62
C ALA A 16 5.99 -21.98 -12.63
N LEU A 17 6.31 -21.85 -13.93
CA LEU A 17 5.31 -21.77 -15.00
C LEU A 17 4.53 -23.08 -15.14
N ASP A 18 5.20 -24.23 -15.04
CA ASP A 18 4.58 -25.55 -15.07
C ASP A 18 3.61 -25.71 -13.88
N LEU A 19 4.04 -25.37 -12.66
CA LEU A 19 3.17 -25.37 -11.48
C LEU A 19 1.95 -24.46 -11.68
N PHE A 20 2.15 -23.26 -12.23
CA PHE A 20 1.06 -22.33 -12.49
C PHE A 20 0.10 -22.88 -13.55
N ALA A 21 0.61 -23.55 -14.58
CA ALA A 21 -0.21 -24.20 -15.60
C ALA A 21 -1.04 -25.32 -14.99
N ASP A 22 -0.44 -26.17 -14.15
CA ASP A 22 -1.13 -27.25 -13.46
C ASP A 22 -2.24 -26.73 -12.54
N MET A 23 -1.98 -25.66 -11.78
CA MET A 23 -2.99 -25.01 -10.94
C MET A 23 -4.14 -24.43 -11.76
N MET A 24 -3.84 -23.80 -12.90
CA MET A 24 -4.86 -23.30 -13.82
C MET A 24 -5.69 -24.42 -14.44
N ILE A 25 -5.04 -25.50 -14.87
CA ILE A 25 -5.69 -26.68 -15.42
C ILE A 25 -6.63 -27.30 -14.37
N GLU A 26 -6.15 -27.49 -13.15
CA GLU A 26 -6.94 -28.01 -12.02
C GLU A 26 -8.15 -27.11 -11.77
N ARG A 27 -7.97 -25.79 -11.75
CA ARG A 27 -9.07 -24.84 -11.55
C ARG A 27 -10.07 -24.91 -12.70
N ILE A 28 -9.63 -24.79 -13.95
CA ILE A 28 -10.50 -24.84 -15.14
C ILE A 28 -11.27 -26.17 -15.19
N GLN A 29 -10.63 -27.30 -14.89
CA GLN A 29 -11.29 -28.60 -14.82
C GLN A 29 -12.39 -28.62 -13.75
N SER A 30 -12.13 -28.06 -12.57
CA SER A 30 -13.13 -27.95 -11.50
C SER A 30 -14.36 -27.11 -11.88
N LEU A 31 -14.16 -26.15 -12.79
CA LEU A 31 -15.19 -25.26 -13.33
C LEU A 31 -15.91 -25.86 -14.56
N SER A 32 -15.29 -26.81 -15.25
CA SER A 32 -15.88 -27.50 -16.42
C SER A 32 -16.85 -28.64 -16.07
N GLY A 33 -17.03 -28.96 -14.78
CA GLY A 33 -17.96 -30.00 -14.32
C GLY A 33 -19.44 -29.67 -14.56
N LYS A 34 -20.33 -30.65 -14.37
CA LYS A 34 -21.79 -30.55 -14.63
C LYS A 34 -22.48 -29.35 -13.95
N ASP A 35 -21.97 -28.91 -12.80
CA ASP A 35 -22.39 -27.69 -12.07
C ASP A 35 -21.25 -26.67 -11.88
N GLY A 36 -20.12 -26.86 -12.57
CA GLY A 36 -18.90 -26.08 -12.37
C GLY A 36 -19.01 -24.61 -12.79
N TRP A 37 -19.85 -24.29 -13.77
CA TRP A 37 -20.13 -22.91 -14.20
C TRP A 37 -20.80 -22.06 -13.12
N LYS A 38 -21.45 -22.69 -12.12
CA LYS A 38 -22.00 -22.00 -10.94
C LYS A 38 -20.91 -21.65 -9.93
N LYS A 39 -19.74 -22.29 -10.00
CA LYS A 39 -18.63 -21.99 -9.10
C LYS A 39 -17.90 -20.72 -9.55
N PRO A 40 -17.53 -19.84 -8.62
CA PRO A 40 -16.73 -18.65 -8.95
C PRO A 40 -15.26 -19.01 -9.22
N TRP A 41 -14.51 -18.09 -9.83
CA TRP A 41 -13.06 -18.27 -10.04
C TRP A 41 -12.28 -18.35 -8.72
N PHE A 42 -12.71 -17.64 -7.68
CA PHE A 42 -12.21 -17.72 -6.30
C PHE A 42 -13.40 -17.92 -5.36
N THR A 43 -13.24 -18.70 -4.29
CA THR A 43 -14.36 -19.00 -3.38
C THR A 43 -14.94 -17.73 -2.74
N GLU A 44 -16.25 -17.53 -2.90
CA GLU A 44 -17.00 -16.34 -2.47
C GLU A 44 -16.77 -16.00 -1.00
N GLY A 45 -16.37 -14.75 -0.71
CA GLY A 45 -16.27 -14.22 0.65
C GLY A 45 -15.20 -14.84 1.57
N THR A 46 -14.28 -15.66 1.04
CA THR A 46 -13.32 -16.41 1.88
C THR A 46 -11.94 -15.79 2.01
N LEU A 47 -11.42 -15.12 0.97
CA LEU A 47 -10.04 -14.63 0.94
C LEU A 47 -9.96 -13.19 0.41
N GLN A 48 -9.36 -12.30 1.21
CA GLN A 48 -9.01 -10.95 0.76
C GLN A 48 -7.79 -10.97 -0.17
N TRP A 49 -7.46 -9.82 -0.76
CA TRP A 49 -6.35 -9.69 -1.68
C TRP A 49 -4.99 -10.03 -1.00
N PRO A 50 -4.11 -10.83 -1.64
CA PRO A 50 -2.87 -11.27 -1.01
C PRO A 50 -1.85 -10.14 -0.88
N LYS A 51 -1.19 -10.09 0.27
CA LYS A 51 -0.16 -9.08 0.60
C LYS A 51 1.14 -9.73 1.07
N ASN A 52 2.26 -9.06 0.85
CA ASN A 52 3.50 -9.42 1.53
C ASN A 52 3.46 -8.95 2.99
N LEU A 53 4.42 -9.39 3.82
CA LEU A 53 4.45 -9.01 5.24
C LEU A 53 4.46 -7.50 5.53
N ASN A 54 4.96 -6.67 4.60
CA ASN A 54 4.98 -5.21 4.75
C ASN A 54 3.66 -4.55 4.34
N GLY A 55 2.64 -5.32 3.93
CA GLY A 55 1.34 -4.82 3.52
C GLY A 55 1.24 -4.47 2.04
N ARG A 56 2.31 -4.63 1.26
CA ARG A 56 2.26 -4.40 -0.18
C ARG A 56 1.50 -5.54 -0.86
N GLU A 57 0.51 -5.17 -1.65
CA GLU A 57 -0.30 -6.10 -2.43
C GLU A 57 0.51 -6.79 -3.53
N TYR A 58 0.24 -8.08 -3.73
CA TYR A 58 0.67 -8.78 -4.94
C TYR A 58 -0.19 -8.34 -6.13
N ASN A 59 0.36 -8.44 -7.34
CA ASN A 59 -0.34 -8.04 -8.57
C ASN A 59 -0.38 -9.16 -9.61
N GLY A 60 -1.34 -9.04 -10.53
CA GLY A 60 -1.54 -9.95 -11.65
C GLY A 60 -1.51 -11.41 -11.24
N MET A 61 -0.68 -12.19 -11.94
CA MET A 61 -0.58 -13.63 -11.75
C MET A 61 -0.17 -14.05 -10.33
N ASN A 62 0.72 -13.31 -9.67
CA ASN A 62 1.12 -13.68 -8.32
C ASN A 62 -0.08 -13.63 -7.38
N ALA A 63 -0.93 -12.62 -7.52
CA ALA A 63 -2.13 -12.51 -6.69
C ALA A 63 -3.07 -13.70 -6.94
N MET A 64 -3.32 -14.03 -8.22
CA MET A 64 -4.13 -15.18 -8.62
C MET A 64 -3.61 -16.50 -8.02
N MET A 65 -2.32 -16.77 -8.23
CA MET A 65 -1.72 -18.03 -7.82
C MET A 65 -1.66 -18.18 -6.31
N LEU A 66 -1.39 -17.08 -5.59
CA LEU A 66 -1.41 -17.08 -4.14
C LEU A 66 -2.83 -17.32 -3.59
N LEU A 67 -3.87 -16.75 -4.23
CA LEU A 67 -5.26 -17.02 -3.85
C LEU A 67 -5.66 -18.48 -4.09
N LEU A 68 -5.33 -19.04 -5.26
CA LEU A 68 -5.56 -20.45 -5.55
C LEU A 68 -4.78 -21.37 -4.59
N HIS A 69 -3.55 -21.00 -4.25
CA HIS A 69 -2.75 -21.72 -3.28
C HIS A 69 -3.36 -21.66 -1.87
N CYS A 70 -3.83 -20.49 -1.43
CA CYS A 70 -4.56 -20.34 -0.18
C CYS A 70 -5.84 -21.20 -0.15
N GLU A 71 -6.61 -21.23 -1.23
CA GLU A 71 -7.82 -22.07 -1.33
C GLU A 71 -7.46 -23.57 -1.24
N LYS A 72 -6.41 -23.99 -1.94
CA LYS A 72 -5.94 -25.39 -1.96
C LYS A 72 -5.44 -25.87 -0.59
N GLU A 73 -4.67 -25.05 0.10
CA GLU A 73 -4.06 -25.40 1.39
C GLU A 73 -4.94 -25.01 2.60
N GLY A 74 -6.06 -24.31 2.37
CA GLY A 74 -6.97 -23.84 3.43
C GLY A 74 -6.44 -22.66 4.26
N TYR A 75 -5.51 -21.86 3.72
CA TYR A 75 -4.98 -20.68 4.40
C TYR A 75 -6.00 -19.55 4.40
N LYS A 76 -6.36 -19.06 5.59
CA LYS A 76 -7.34 -17.97 5.76
C LYS A 76 -6.76 -16.57 5.67
N ILE A 77 -5.47 -16.42 5.99
CA ILE A 77 -4.76 -15.14 5.96
C ILE A 77 -3.82 -15.16 4.75
N PRO A 78 -4.16 -14.52 3.63
CA PRO A 78 -3.31 -14.47 2.44
C PRO A 78 -2.15 -13.46 2.59
N ARG A 79 -1.36 -13.64 3.66
CA ARG A 79 -0.15 -12.87 3.99
C ARG A 79 1.08 -13.74 3.77
N PHE A 80 2.05 -13.23 3.00
CA PHE A 80 3.20 -14.02 2.55
C PHE A 80 4.55 -13.36 2.85
N CYS A 81 5.59 -14.18 2.97
CA CYS A 81 6.95 -13.73 3.27
C CYS A 81 8.04 -14.63 2.69
N THR A 82 9.20 -14.05 2.40
CA THR A 82 10.38 -14.84 2.04
C THR A 82 11.06 -15.40 3.29
N PHE A 83 11.84 -16.46 3.12
CA PHE A 83 12.64 -17.02 4.21
C PHE A 83 13.55 -15.97 4.87
N ASP A 84 14.18 -15.11 4.06
CA ASP A 84 15.04 -14.03 4.56
C ASP A 84 14.27 -13.03 5.42
N ARG A 85 13.02 -12.71 5.04
CA ARG A 85 12.16 -11.83 5.83
C ARG A 85 11.81 -12.46 7.18
N ILE A 86 11.59 -13.77 7.22
CA ILE A 86 11.40 -14.52 8.49
C ILE A 86 12.66 -14.42 9.35
N GLN A 87 13.86 -14.59 8.77
CA GLN A 87 15.11 -14.47 9.53
C GLN A 87 15.35 -13.06 10.07
N GLN A 88 14.84 -12.01 9.41
CA GLN A 88 14.94 -10.64 9.91
C GLN A 88 14.20 -10.42 11.22
N PHE A 89 13.10 -11.14 11.51
CA PHE A 89 12.44 -11.09 12.82
C PHE A 89 13.34 -11.56 13.97
N ASN A 90 14.41 -12.30 13.66
CA ASN A 90 15.35 -12.83 14.64
C ASN A 90 16.61 -11.96 14.78
N LYS A 91 16.75 -10.90 13.99
CA LYS A 91 17.87 -9.97 14.05
C LYS A 91 17.50 -8.77 14.93
N THR A 92 17.47 -8.96 16.25
CA THR A 92 17.46 -7.81 17.18
C THR A 92 18.87 -7.30 17.41
N GLY A 93 19.04 -6.00 17.17
CA GLY A 93 20.25 -5.25 17.47
C GLY A 93 20.11 -4.57 18.83
N LYS A 94 20.62 -5.24 19.87
CA LYS A 94 21.18 -4.74 21.14
C LYS A 94 21.21 -5.92 22.11
N LYS A 95 22.26 -6.01 22.94
CA LYS A 95 22.57 -7.19 23.77
C LYS A 95 21.62 -7.42 24.95
N ASP A 96 20.71 -6.50 25.25
CA ASP A 96 19.97 -6.47 26.51
C ASP A 96 18.42 -6.43 26.38
N GLU A 97 17.85 -6.62 25.19
CA GLU A 97 16.40 -6.91 25.08
C GLU A 97 16.15 -8.41 25.30
N GLU A 98 15.17 -8.76 26.15
CA GLU A 98 14.71 -10.14 26.34
C GLU A 98 14.60 -10.85 24.99
N GLN A 99 15.32 -11.97 24.85
CA GLN A 99 15.40 -12.73 23.60
C GLN A 99 14.02 -13.25 23.23
N LYS A 100 13.27 -12.47 22.43
CA LYS A 100 11.98 -12.89 21.91
C LYS A 100 12.12 -14.25 21.21
N PRO A 101 11.15 -15.17 21.36
CA PRO A 101 11.26 -16.50 20.77
C PRO A 101 11.49 -16.43 19.25
N ARG A 102 12.31 -17.35 18.74
CA ARG A 102 12.74 -17.36 17.34
C ARG A 102 11.55 -17.62 16.40
N VAL A 103 11.41 -16.79 15.38
CA VAL A 103 10.47 -17.00 14.27
C VAL A 103 11.10 -17.93 13.23
N SER A 104 10.37 -18.97 12.82
CA SER A 104 10.79 -19.94 11.81
C SER A 104 9.62 -20.51 11.02
N VAL A 105 9.92 -20.97 9.81
CA VAL A 105 9.03 -21.84 9.03
C VAL A 105 8.87 -23.17 9.76
N LEU A 106 7.66 -23.70 9.82
CA LEU A 106 7.37 -25.00 10.45
C LEU A 106 8.06 -26.13 9.67
N LYS A 107 8.45 -27.19 10.39
CA LYS A 107 9.18 -28.30 9.79
C LYS A 107 8.30 -29.05 8.80
N GLY A 108 8.75 -29.16 7.55
CA GLY A 108 8.04 -29.87 6.48
C GLY A 108 7.24 -28.96 5.55
N GLU A 109 7.13 -27.66 5.85
CA GLU A 109 6.45 -26.70 4.99
C GLU A 109 7.24 -26.40 3.72
N HIS A 110 6.53 -26.24 2.61
CA HIS A 110 7.08 -25.97 1.29
C HIS A 110 6.75 -24.54 0.85
N SER A 111 7.74 -23.86 0.29
CA SER A 111 7.55 -22.52 -0.27
C SER A 111 6.73 -22.55 -1.56
N PHE A 112 5.98 -21.49 -1.81
CA PHE A 112 5.30 -21.23 -3.07
C PHE A 112 6.11 -20.25 -3.94
N PRO A 113 6.27 -20.49 -5.27
CA PRO A 113 6.98 -19.57 -6.15
C PRO A 113 6.11 -18.38 -6.54
N VAL A 114 6.72 -17.18 -6.58
CA VAL A 114 6.15 -15.97 -7.18
C VAL A 114 7.13 -15.40 -8.19
N MET A 115 6.63 -14.79 -9.26
CA MET A 115 7.45 -14.28 -10.35
C MET A 115 7.52 -12.75 -10.32
N LEU A 116 8.72 -12.20 -10.36
CA LEU A 116 8.96 -10.77 -10.45
C LEU A 116 9.79 -10.47 -11.69
N THR A 117 9.36 -9.50 -12.49
CA THR A 117 10.16 -8.98 -13.59
C THR A 117 11.16 -7.98 -13.04
N THR A 118 12.44 -8.30 -13.12
CA THR A 118 13.54 -7.37 -12.84
C THR A 118 14.19 -6.94 -14.15
N PHE A 119 14.71 -5.73 -14.19
CA PHE A 119 15.31 -5.17 -15.39
C PHE A 119 16.82 -5.13 -15.23
N THR A 120 17.53 -5.74 -16.18
CA THR A 120 18.98 -5.59 -16.31
C THR A 120 19.24 -4.46 -17.28
N VAL A 121 19.83 -3.39 -16.80
CA VAL A 121 20.15 -2.21 -17.62
C VAL A 121 21.64 -2.23 -17.92
N VAL A 122 22.00 -2.23 -19.20
CA VAL A 122 23.40 -2.38 -19.66
C VAL A 122 23.76 -1.24 -20.60
N ASN A 123 24.83 -0.51 -20.31
CA ASN A 123 25.32 0.54 -21.21
C ASN A 123 25.78 -0.08 -22.54
N LYS A 124 25.36 0.50 -23.67
CA LYS A 124 25.61 -0.01 -25.02
C LYS A 124 27.10 -0.04 -25.35
N GLU A 125 27.86 0.95 -24.88
CA GLU A 125 29.28 1.11 -25.15
C GLU A 125 30.15 0.47 -24.07
N THR A 126 29.98 0.88 -22.81
CA THR A 126 30.86 0.46 -21.70
C THR A 126 30.55 -0.95 -21.19
N LYS A 127 29.37 -1.49 -21.52
CA LYS A 127 28.83 -2.75 -21.00
C LYS A 127 28.63 -2.78 -19.48
N GLU A 128 28.69 -1.63 -18.82
CA GLU A 128 28.44 -1.53 -17.38
C GLU A 128 26.96 -1.70 -17.05
N HIS A 129 26.70 -2.28 -15.89
CA HIS A 129 25.35 -2.52 -15.37
C HIS A 129 24.97 -1.43 -14.38
N ILE A 130 23.78 -0.87 -14.53
CA ILE A 130 23.18 0.04 -13.54
C ILE A 130 21.88 -0.57 -12.99
N LYS A 131 21.46 -0.11 -11.81
CA LYS A 131 20.18 -0.56 -11.26
C LYS A 131 19.03 0.05 -12.05
N TRP A 132 17.91 -0.66 -12.07
CA TRP A 132 16.68 -0.17 -12.71
C TRP A 132 16.22 1.19 -12.16
N GLU A 133 16.36 1.42 -10.85
CA GLU A 133 16.01 2.71 -10.24
C GLU A 133 16.94 3.83 -10.72
N ASP A 134 18.25 3.58 -10.81
CA ASP A 134 19.21 4.56 -11.34
C ASP A 134 18.90 4.88 -12.82
N TYR A 135 18.52 3.87 -13.61
CA TYR A 135 18.11 4.07 -15.02
C TYR A 135 16.86 4.93 -15.18
N LYS A 136 15.88 4.80 -14.28
CA LYS A 136 14.69 5.66 -14.29
C LYS A 136 15.03 7.13 -14.00
N LEU A 137 16.13 7.40 -13.32
CA LEU A 137 16.56 8.77 -13.03
C LEU A 137 17.38 9.40 -14.17
N LEU A 138 17.74 8.62 -15.20
CA LEU A 138 18.46 9.12 -16.37
C LEU A 138 17.55 9.92 -17.32
N SER A 139 18.14 10.94 -17.95
CA SER A 139 17.51 11.69 -19.05
C SER A 139 17.22 10.79 -20.26
N GLN A 140 16.35 11.24 -21.16
CA GLN A 140 15.97 10.44 -22.34
C GLN A 140 17.17 10.15 -23.25
N GLU A 141 18.06 11.13 -23.47
CA GLU A 141 19.30 10.96 -24.24
C GLU A 141 20.28 9.97 -23.59
N GLU A 142 20.35 9.96 -22.25
CA GLU A 142 21.18 9.00 -21.54
C GLU A 142 20.59 7.59 -21.57
N ARG A 143 19.27 7.46 -21.44
CA ARG A 143 18.58 6.16 -21.55
C ARG A 143 18.80 5.51 -22.91
N GLU A 144 18.89 6.30 -23.98
CA GLU A 144 19.24 5.81 -25.32
C GLU A 144 20.62 5.16 -25.39
N LYS A 145 21.53 5.46 -24.44
CA LYS A 145 22.84 4.81 -24.34
C LYS A 145 22.78 3.45 -23.66
N TYR A 146 21.62 3.01 -23.16
CA TYR A 146 21.47 1.72 -22.48
C TYR A 146 20.53 0.77 -23.23
N ASN A 147 20.76 -0.52 -23.04
CA ASN A 147 19.82 -1.58 -23.36
C ASN A 147 19.15 -2.06 -22.08
N VAL A 148 17.82 -2.13 -22.08
CA VAL A 148 17.03 -2.65 -20.97
C VAL A 148 16.56 -4.06 -21.30
N TYR A 149 17.01 -5.03 -20.51
CA TYR A 149 16.62 -6.43 -20.66
C TYR A 149 15.72 -6.85 -19.50
N PRO A 150 14.41 -7.04 -19.74
CA PRO A 150 13.52 -7.60 -18.74
C PRO A 150 13.87 -9.07 -18.50
N LYS A 151 13.97 -9.45 -17.23
CA LYS A 151 14.23 -10.81 -16.77
C LYS A 151 13.16 -11.23 -15.77
N LEU A 152 12.55 -12.37 -16.03
CA LEU A 152 11.64 -12.97 -15.05
C LEU A 152 12.47 -13.70 -13.99
N GLN A 153 12.21 -13.41 -12.73
CA GLN A 153 12.87 -14.04 -11.59
C GLN A 153 11.85 -14.68 -10.68
N THR A 154 12.13 -15.91 -10.25
CA THR A 154 11.31 -16.64 -9.29
C THR A 154 11.82 -16.36 -7.88
N TYR A 155 10.92 -15.94 -7.00
CA TYR A 155 11.13 -15.82 -5.56
C TYR A 155 10.26 -16.83 -4.84
N HIS A 156 10.72 -17.33 -3.70
CA HIS A 156 10.02 -18.32 -2.91
C HIS A 156 9.44 -17.68 -1.65
N VAL A 157 8.13 -17.82 -1.45
CA VAL A 157 7.38 -17.25 -0.34
C VAL A 157 6.67 -18.33 0.47
N PHE A 158 6.43 -18.04 1.73
CA PHE A 158 5.67 -18.85 2.67
C PHE A 158 4.48 -18.04 3.15
N ASN A 159 3.32 -18.66 3.28
CA ASN A 159 2.19 -18.08 3.98
C ASN A 159 2.53 -17.94 5.47
N VAL A 160 2.01 -16.92 6.15
CA VAL A 160 2.22 -16.75 7.61
C VAL A 160 1.77 -17.97 8.42
N SER A 161 0.77 -18.71 7.94
CA SER A 161 0.28 -19.96 8.55
C SER A 161 1.29 -21.10 8.51
N GLN A 162 2.30 -21.02 7.63
CA GLN A 162 3.39 -22.00 7.52
C GLN A 162 4.55 -21.69 8.49
N THR A 163 4.37 -20.74 9.39
CA THR A 163 5.40 -20.31 10.35
C THR A 163 4.88 -20.45 11.78
N ASN A 164 5.77 -20.44 12.74
CA ASN A 164 5.39 -20.39 14.16
C ASN A 164 4.94 -18.99 14.62
N LEU A 165 4.73 -18.01 13.71
CA LEU A 165 4.40 -16.62 14.05
C LEU A 165 3.24 -16.49 15.04
N LYS A 166 2.21 -17.33 14.90
CA LYS A 166 1.06 -17.35 15.81
C LYS A 166 1.45 -17.60 17.27
N GLU A 167 2.40 -18.52 17.49
CA GLU A 167 2.86 -18.91 18.82
C GLU A 167 3.86 -17.91 19.40
N VAL A 168 4.78 -17.41 18.56
CA VAL A 168 5.91 -16.59 19.02
C VAL A 168 5.65 -15.08 18.97
N ARG A 169 4.65 -14.63 18.21
CA ARG A 169 4.24 -13.21 18.09
C ARG A 169 2.70 -13.11 18.05
N PRO A 170 1.99 -13.49 19.12
CA PRO A 170 0.52 -13.53 19.13
C PRO A 170 -0.12 -12.17 18.83
N GLU A 171 0.41 -11.07 19.37
CA GLU A 171 -0.11 -9.72 19.07
C GLU A 171 -0.03 -9.35 17.59
N PHE A 172 1.04 -9.76 16.90
CA PHE A 172 1.17 -9.54 15.46
C PHE A 172 0.19 -10.42 14.68
N TRP A 173 -0.04 -11.65 15.15
CA TRP A 173 -1.03 -12.54 14.55
C TRP A 173 -2.45 -12.01 14.71
N GLU A 174 -2.81 -11.50 15.89
CA GLU A 174 -4.12 -10.88 16.14
C GLU A 174 -4.36 -9.68 15.23
N LYS A 175 -3.33 -8.83 15.00
CA LYS A 175 -3.42 -7.74 14.02
C LYS A 175 -3.71 -8.25 12.61
N LEU A 176 -3.09 -9.36 12.19
CA LEU A 176 -3.38 -9.98 10.90
C LEU A 176 -4.81 -10.56 10.88
N GLU A 177 -5.26 -11.24 11.94
CA GLU A 177 -6.64 -11.76 12.01
C GLU A 177 -7.67 -10.64 11.97
N GLN A 178 -7.39 -9.47 12.56
CA GLN A 178 -8.23 -8.29 12.49
C GLN A 178 -8.23 -7.67 11.08
N GLU A 179 -7.07 -7.48 10.45
CA GLU A 179 -6.95 -6.96 9.08
C GLU A 179 -7.76 -7.82 8.09
N TYR A 180 -7.71 -9.13 8.28
CA TYR A 180 -8.36 -10.11 7.40
C TYR A 180 -9.73 -10.58 7.90
N SER A 181 -10.24 -10.03 9.01
CA SER A 181 -11.62 -10.26 9.46
C SER A 181 -12.56 -9.46 8.59
N MET A 182 -13.37 -10.17 7.78
CA MET A 182 -14.34 -9.54 6.90
C MET A 182 -15.41 -8.78 7.70
N PRO A 183 -15.63 -7.47 7.43
CA PRO A 183 -16.96 -6.92 7.60
C PRO A 183 -17.86 -7.68 6.62
N LYS A 184 -18.90 -8.34 7.11
CA LYS A 184 -19.95 -8.86 6.22
C LYS A 184 -20.55 -7.65 5.50
N VAL A 185 -20.28 -7.50 4.21
CA VAL A 185 -21.09 -6.63 3.37
C VAL A 185 -22.49 -7.23 3.39
N GLU A 186 -23.45 -6.52 3.97
CA GLU A 186 -24.85 -6.92 3.87
C GLU A 186 -25.20 -6.96 2.37
N LYS A 187 -25.65 -8.13 1.90
CA LYS A 187 -26.15 -8.30 0.54
C LYS A 187 -27.46 -7.54 0.41
N ASP A 188 -27.39 -6.22 0.29
CA ASP A 188 -28.50 -5.44 -0.25
C ASP A 188 -28.63 -5.77 -1.74
N GLU A 189 -29.87 -5.89 -2.21
CA GLU A 189 -30.24 -6.34 -3.56
C GLU A 189 -29.74 -5.45 -4.72
N GLN A 190 -28.91 -4.44 -4.44
CA GLN A 190 -28.32 -3.54 -5.41
C GLN A 190 -26.88 -3.16 -5.01
N PHE A 191 -25.94 -4.11 -5.09
CA PHE A 191 -24.52 -3.79 -5.00
C PHE A 191 -24.18 -2.65 -5.98
N ALA A 192 -23.83 -1.48 -5.44
CA ALA A 192 -23.43 -0.32 -6.20
C ALA A 192 -21.93 -0.09 -5.99
N PHE A 193 -21.21 0.10 -7.08
CA PHE A 193 -19.80 0.39 -7.10
C PHE A 193 -19.60 1.74 -7.79
N GLU A 194 -19.72 2.77 -6.97
CA GLU A 194 -19.76 4.17 -7.37
C GLU A 194 -18.60 4.58 -8.30
N PRO A 195 -17.34 4.13 -8.10
CA PRO A 195 -16.26 4.46 -9.04
C PRO A 195 -16.54 4.00 -10.48
N VAL A 196 -17.14 2.82 -10.65
CA VAL A 196 -17.48 2.31 -11.99
C VAL A 196 -18.76 2.97 -12.52
N ASP A 197 -19.73 3.25 -11.66
CA ASP A 197 -20.94 3.99 -12.07
C ASP A 197 -20.58 5.40 -12.57
N ARG A 198 -19.68 6.12 -11.87
CA ARG A 198 -19.09 7.40 -12.31
C ARG A 198 -18.29 7.24 -13.59
N MET A 199 -17.48 6.18 -13.72
CA MET A 199 -16.72 5.91 -14.95
C MET A 199 -17.62 5.84 -16.17
N ILE A 200 -18.78 5.17 -16.05
CA ILE A 200 -19.77 5.07 -17.12
C ILE A 200 -20.44 6.43 -17.37
N ALA A 201 -20.93 7.09 -16.32
CA ALA A 201 -21.67 8.35 -16.43
C ALA A 201 -20.83 9.46 -17.07
N ASP A 202 -19.56 9.54 -16.69
CA ASP A 202 -18.64 10.61 -17.11
C ASP A 202 -17.78 10.19 -18.33
N ASN A 203 -18.01 9.00 -18.90
CA ASN A 203 -17.23 8.44 -20.03
C ASN A 203 -15.71 8.45 -19.77
N ARG A 204 -15.28 7.98 -18.59
CA ARG A 204 -13.89 8.07 -18.13
C ARG A 204 -13.06 6.81 -18.40
N TRP A 205 -13.64 5.85 -19.13
CA TRP A 205 -12.92 4.69 -19.64
C TRP A 205 -12.25 4.99 -20.98
N ILE A 206 -11.30 4.15 -21.40
CA ILE A 206 -10.55 4.30 -22.67
C ILE A 206 -11.45 4.29 -23.92
N CYS A 207 -12.68 3.79 -23.80
CA CYS A 207 -13.71 3.85 -24.82
C CYS A 207 -15.09 4.06 -24.19
N PRO A 208 -16.08 4.59 -24.92
CA PRO A 208 -17.43 4.80 -24.39
C PRO A 208 -18.08 3.49 -23.94
N ILE A 209 -18.73 3.51 -22.77
CA ILE A 209 -19.55 2.41 -22.25
C ILE A 209 -21.02 2.82 -22.43
N LYS A 210 -21.79 2.01 -23.14
CA LYS A 210 -23.19 2.28 -23.49
C LYS A 210 -24.11 1.25 -22.85
N PRO A 211 -24.69 1.56 -21.68
CA PRO A 211 -25.83 0.82 -21.14
C PRO A 211 -27.02 0.96 -22.09
N MET A 212 -27.52 -0.16 -22.60
CA MET A 212 -28.64 -0.22 -23.54
C MET A 212 -29.54 -1.40 -23.20
N PHE A 213 -30.85 -1.24 -23.39
CA PHE A 213 -31.77 -2.37 -23.22
C PHE A 213 -31.45 -3.48 -24.24
N GLY A 214 -31.18 -4.69 -23.76
CA GLY A 214 -30.91 -5.86 -24.61
C GLY A 214 -30.26 -7.01 -23.86
N ASP A 215 -30.01 -8.12 -24.55
CA ASP A 215 -29.55 -9.37 -23.90
C ASP A 215 -28.07 -9.70 -24.19
N SER A 216 -27.31 -8.74 -24.72
CA SER A 216 -25.92 -8.97 -25.15
C SER A 216 -24.98 -7.87 -24.65
N ALA A 217 -23.98 -8.30 -23.87
CA ALA A 217 -22.79 -7.52 -23.55
C ALA A 217 -21.68 -7.85 -24.55
N TYR A 218 -21.01 -6.83 -25.09
CA TYR A 218 -19.88 -7.01 -26.00
C TYR A 218 -19.03 -5.73 -26.14
N PHE A 219 -17.74 -5.90 -26.34
CA PHE A 219 -16.86 -4.87 -26.92
C PHE A 219 -16.92 -4.89 -28.46
N SER A 220 -17.24 -3.75 -29.07
CA SER A 220 -17.25 -3.56 -30.53
C SER A 220 -15.91 -2.99 -30.99
N ILE A 221 -15.05 -3.83 -31.57
CA ILE A 221 -13.74 -3.42 -32.11
C ILE A 221 -13.89 -2.33 -33.17
N SER A 222 -14.84 -2.47 -34.11
CA SER A 222 -15.01 -1.55 -35.24
C SER A 222 -15.50 -0.16 -34.85
N LYS A 223 -16.28 -0.07 -33.75
CA LYS A 223 -16.80 1.19 -33.23
C LYS A 223 -15.99 1.72 -32.05
N ASN A 224 -15.06 0.92 -31.52
CA ASN A 224 -14.33 1.17 -30.29
C ASN A 224 -15.28 1.60 -29.15
N GLU A 225 -16.27 0.78 -28.84
CA GLU A 225 -17.26 1.02 -27.78
C GLU A 225 -17.65 -0.27 -27.07
N ILE A 226 -18.00 -0.18 -25.79
CA ILE A 226 -18.58 -1.29 -25.03
C ILE A 226 -20.10 -1.10 -25.00
N VAL A 227 -20.84 -2.13 -25.41
CA VAL A 227 -22.29 -2.20 -25.26
C VAL A 227 -22.61 -3.14 -24.11
N MET A 228 -23.44 -2.69 -23.18
CA MET A 228 -23.80 -3.44 -21.97
C MET A 228 -25.32 -3.43 -21.79
N PRO A 229 -25.97 -4.56 -21.44
CA PRO A 229 -27.34 -4.53 -20.96
C PRO A 229 -27.50 -3.56 -19.80
N GLU A 230 -28.68 -2.98 -19.62
CA GLU A 230 -28.91 -2.07 -18.50
C GLU A 230 -28.71 -2.81 -17.17
N LYS A 231 -28.13 -2.13 -16.17
CA LYS A 231 -27.84 -2.71 -14.84
C LYS A 231 -29.06 -3.41 -14.21
N ARG A 232 -30.27 -2.87 -14.43
CA ARG A 232 -31.55 -3.44 -13.97
C ARG A 232 -31.95 -4.78 -14.61
N GLN A 233 -31.32 -5.17 -15.71
CA GLN A 233 -31.56 -6.46 -16.38
C GLN A 233 -30.74 -7.60 -15.77
N PHE A 234 -29.73 -7.27 -14.95
CA PHE A 234 -28.91 -8.26 -14.25
C PHE A 234 -29.58 -8.70 -12.95
N LYS A 235 -29.27 -9.92 -12.51
CA LYS A 235 -29.77 -10.48 -11.25
C LYS A 235 -29.28 -9.72 -10.00
N ASP A 236 -28.10 -9.10 -10.09
CA ASP A 236 -27.44 -8.35 -9.03
C ASP A 236 -26.37 -7.43 -9.65
N GLY A 237 -25.90 -6.45 -8.86
CA GLY A 237 -24.87 -5.50 -9.29
C GLY A 237 -23.51 -6.15 -9.56
N GLU A 238 -23.12 -7.17 -8.79
CA GLU A 238 -21.88 -7.92 -9.03
C GLU A 238 -21.84 -8.55 -10.44
N SER A 239 -22.96 -9.09 -10.90
CA SER A 239 -23.09 -9.67 -12.25
C SER A 239 -22.94 -8.61 -13.34
N PHE A 240 -23.47 -7.41 -13.12
CA PHE A 240 -23.29 -6.29 -14.04
C PHE A 240 -21.82 -5.88 -14.12
N TYR A 241 -21.17 -5.60 -12.99
CA TYR A 241 -19.77 -5.14 -12.98
C TYR A 241 -18.80 -6.21 -13.49
N SER A 242 -19.01 -7.46 -13.10
CA SER A 242 -18.14 -8.56 -13.50
C SER A 242 -18.22 -8.87 -15.01
N ASN A 243 -19.39 -8.70 -15.64
CA ASN A 243 -19.52 -8.75 -17.09
C ASN A 243 -18.96 -7.50 -17.77
N LEU A 244 -19.14 -6.32 -17.18
CA LEU A 244 -18.52 -5.10 -17.69
C LEU A 244 -16.99 -5.19 -17.68
N PHE A 245 -16.38 -5.70 -16.61
CA PHE A 245 -14.93 -5.89 -16.53
C PHE A 245 -14.39 -6.86 -17.59
N HIS A 246 -15.19 -7.84 -18.02
CA HIS A 246 -14.85 -8.73 -19.13
C HIS A 246 -14.74 -7.94 -20.44
N GLU A 247 -15.76 -7.15 -20.78
CA GLU A 247 -15.75 -6.32 -21.99
C GLU A 247 -14.70 -5.20 -21.92
N MET A 248 -14.46 -4.63 -20.74
CA MET A 248 -13.33 -3.71 -20.51
C MET A 248 -12.00 -4.43 -20.75
N GLY A 249 -11.85 -5.67 -20.30
CA GLY A 249 -10.69 -6.52 -20.57
C GLY A 249 -10.41 -6.66 -22.06
N HIS A 250 -11.45 -6.92 -22.87
CA HIS A 250 -11.33 -6.90 -24.33
C HIS A 250 -10.93 -5.53 -24.88
N SER A 251 -11.54 -4.44 -24.40
CA SER A 251 -11.21 -3.10 -24.89
C SER A 251 -9.73 -2.72 -24.67
N THR A 252 -9.07 -3.24 -23.63
CA THR A 252 -7.62 -3.03 -23.45
C THR A 252 -6.78 -3.68 -24.56
N GLY A 253 -7.31 -4.67 -25.25
CA GLY A 253 -6.63 -5.35 -26.35
C GLY A 253 -6.74 -4.64 -27.69
N ALA A 254 -7.51 -3.54 -27.78
CA ALA A 254 -7.71 -2.77 -29.00
C ALA A 254 -6.42 -2.07 -29.48
N GLU A 255 -6.46 -1.63 -30.74
CA GLU A 255 -5.36 -0.88 -31.35
C GLU A 255 -5.11 0.45 -30.59
N GLY A 256 -3.84 0.75 -30.32
CA GLY A 256 -3.41 1.92 -29.54
C GLY A 256 -3.50 1.74 -28.03
N GLN A 257 -3.89 0.54 -27.55
CA GLN A 257 -3.91 0.17 -26.14
C GLN A 257 -2.81 -0.86 -25.85
N LEU A 258 -3.15 -2.15 -25.74
CA LEU A 258 -2.19 -3.25 -25.60
C LEU A 258 -1.99 -4.04 -26.89
N ASP A 259 -2.66 -3.66 -27.99
CA ASP A 259 -2.48 -4.21 -29.34
C ASP A 259 -2.51 -5.76 -29.42
N ARG A 260 -3.40 -6.38 -28.65
CA ARG A 260 -3.54 -7.85 -28.62
C ARG A 260 -4.51 -8.39 -29.64
N ILE A 261 -5.60 -7.65 -29.89
CA ILE A 261 -6.69 -8.10 -30.73
C ILE A 261 -6.22 -8.06 -32.18
N LYS A 262 -6.20 -9.22 -32.81
CA LYS A 262 -5.91 -9.39 -34.24
C LYS A 262 -7.17 -9.89 -34.95
N PRO A 263 -7.32 -9.63 -36.26
CA PRO A 263 -8.38 -10.25 -37.04
C PRO A 263 -8.27 -11.78 -36.95
N ALA A 264 -9.22 -12.41 -36.26
CA ALA A 264 -9.28 -13.84 -36.04
C ALA A 264 -10.71 -14.32 -36.22
N THR A 265 -10.87 -15.55 -36.73
CA THR A 265 -12.18 -16.16 -36.89
C THR A 265 -12.70 -16.62 -35.52
N PHE A 266 -14.00 -16.45 -35.28
CA PHE A 266 -14.65 -16.98 -34.08
C PHE A 266 -14.30 -18.46 -33.86
N GLY A 267 -13.87 -18.80 -32.63
CA GLY A 267 -13.45 -20.15 -32.26
C GLY A 267 -12.01 -20.53 -32.67
N SER A 268 -11.21 -19.60 -33.20
CA SER A 268 -9.77 -19.83 -33.40
C SER A 268 -9.00 -19.87 -32.07
N ALA A 269 -7.76 -20.36 -32.11
CA ALA A 269 -6.89 -20.38 -30.93
C ALA A 269 -6.55 -18.97 -30.42
N GLU A 270 -6.37 -18.01 -31.33
CA GLU A 270 -6.13 -16.60 -31.00
C GLU A 270 -7.36 -15.99 -30.32
N TYR A 271 -8.56 -16.28 -30.84
CA TYR A 271 -9.82 -15.84 -30.23
C TYR A 271 -10.00 -16.44 -28.83
N ALA A 272 -9.80 -17.76 -28.69
CA ALA A 272 -9.88 -18.43 -27.40
C ALA A 272 -8.89 -17.86 -26.38
N ARG A 273 -7.67 -17.52 -26.81
CA ARG A 273 -6.68 -16.86 -25.93
C ARG A 273 -7.17 -15.50 -25.43
N GLU A 274 -7.75 -14.68 -26.30
CA GLU A 274 -8.24 -13.35 -25.89
C GLU A 274 -9.42 -13.45 -24.92
N GLU A 275 -10.33 -14.41 -25.11
CA GLU A 275 -11.37 -14.71 -24.12
C GLU A 275 -10.80 -15.12 -22.77
N LEU A 276 -9.72 -15.91 -22.75
CA LEU A 276 -9.03 -16.25 -21.50
C LEU A 276 -8.44 -15.01 -20.83
N VAL A 277 -7.82 -14.10 -21.61
CA VAL A 277 -7.28 -12.85 -21.07
C VAL A 277 -8.40 -12.00 -20.47
N ALA A 278 -9.53 -11.83 -21.16
CA ALA A 278 -10.66 -11.06 -20.69
C ALA A 278 -11.31 -11.66 -19.43
N GLU A 279 -11.55 -12.98 -19.40
CA GLU A 279 -12.15 -13.65 -18.24
C GLU A 279 -11.25 -13.55 -17.00
N LEU A 280 -9.94 -13.78 -17.14
CA LEU A 280 -9.01 -13.67 -16.02
C LEU A 280 -8.84 -12.23 -15.56
N THR A 281 -8.87 -11.28 -16.48
CA THR A 281 -8.84 -9.84 -16.17
C THR A 281 -10.08 -9.46 -15.34
N ALA A 282 -11.26 -9.91 -15.75
CA ALA A 282 -12.51 -9.68 -15.04
C ALA A 282 -12.51 -10.33 -13.66
N ALA A 283 -12.07 -11.58 -13.56
CA ALA A 283 -12.00 -12.32 -12.30
C ALA A 283 -11.07 -11.64 -11.28
N LEU A 284 -9.88 -11.20 -11.72
CA LEU A 284 -8.93 -10.52 -10.84
C LEU A 284 -9.41 -9.13 -10.42
N THR A 285 -10.01 -8.38 -11.36
CA THR A 285 -10.55 -7.04 -11.06
C THR A 285 -11.72 -7.15 -10.08
N ALA A 286 -12.66 -8.06 -10.32
CA ALA A 286 -13.78 -8.32 -9.42
C ALA A 286 -13.28 -8.68 -8.01
N GLN A 287 -12.37 -9.64 -7.91
CA GLN A 287 -11.83 -10.10 -6.63
C GLN A 287 -11.10 -8.98 -5.86
N ARG A 288 -10.38 -8.08 -6.54
CA ARG A 288 -9.69 -6.93 -5.90
C ARG A 288 -10.67 -6.01 -5.17
N TYR A 289 -11.85 -5.80 -5.74
CA TYR A 289 -12.89 -4.93 -5.19
C TYR A 289 -13.97 -5.70 -4.41
N GLY A 290 -13.68 -6.94 -3.99
CA GLY A 290 -14.58 -7.74 -3.16
C GLY A 290 -15.80 -8.31 -3.88
N MET A 291 -15.81 -8.31 -5.22
CA MET A 291 -16.88 -8.88 -6.04
C MET A 291 -16.55 -10.30 -6.49
N THR A 292 -17.58 -11.08 -6.79
CA THR A 292 -17.41 -12.47 -7.24
C THR A 292 -17.63 -12.58 -8.76
N LYS A 293 -16.66 -13.17 -9.47
CA LYS A 293 -16.82 -13.54 -10.90
C LYS A 293 -17.16 -15.01 -11.03
N HIS A 294 -18.33 -15.29 -11.61
CA HIS A 294 -18.69 -16.60 -12.15
C HIS A 294 -18.32 -16.69 -13.63
N LEU A 295 -18.03 -17.92 -14.09
CA LEU A 295 -17.90 -18.19 -15.52
C LEU A 295 -19.22 -17.93 -16.23
N LYS A 296 -19.17 -17.28 -17.39
CA LYS A 296 -20.33 -17.18 -18.27
C LYS A 296 -20.67 -18.58 -18.80
N GLY A 297 -21.96 -18.88 -18.97
CA GLY A 297 -22.40 -20.16 -19.53
C GLY A 297 -21.76 -20.46 -20.90
N ASP A 298 -21.54 -19.43 -21.70
CA ASP A 298 -20.91 -19.55 -23.03
C ASP A 298 -19.39 -19.73 -22.96
N SER A 299 -18.74 -19.30 -21.87
CA SER A 299 -17.30 -19.48 -21.64
C SER A 299 -16.94 -20.95 -21.42
N ALA A 300 -17.93 -21.81 -21.11
CA ALA A 300 -17.75 -23.26 -21.03
C ALA A 300 -17.26 -23.87 -22.36
N ALA A 301 -17.60 -23.26 -23.50
CA ALA A 301 -17.17 -23.71 -24.82
C ALA A 301 -15.65 -23.57 -25.03
N TYR A 302 -15.02 -22.58 -24.37
CA TYR A 302 -13.58 -22.31 -24.52
C TYR A 302 -12.71 -23.06 -23.50
N LEU A 303 -13.28 -23.58 -22.40
CA LEU A 303 -12.55 -24.31 -21.36
C LEU A 303 -11.68 -25.44 -21.94
N LYS A 304 -12.21 -26.17 -22.93
CA LYS A 304 -11.47 -27.25 -23.60
C LYS A 304 -10.27 -26.69 -24.38
N SER A 305 -10.46 -25.64 -25.18
CA SER A 305 -9.39 -25.00 -25.94
C SER A 305 -8.31 -24.42 -25.01
N TRP A 306 -8.70 -23.83 -23.88
CA TRP A 306 -7.73 -23.32 -22.90
C TRP A 306 -6.92 -24.43 -22.26
N LEU A 307 -7.57 -25.54 -21.88
CA LEU A 307 -6.88 -26.70 -21.32
C LEU A 307 -5.88 -27.31 -22.31
N ASP A 308 -6.24 -27.40 -23.59
CA ASP A 308 -5.36 -27.92 -24.62
C ASP A 308 -4.13 -26.99 -24.80
N SER A 309 -4.35 -25.66 -24.92
CA SER A 309 -3.25 -24.70 -25.05
C SER A 309 -2.35 -24.60 -23.80
N LEU A 310 -2.92 -24.72 -22.60
CA LEU A 310 -2.17 -24.71 -21.34
C LEU A 310 -1.27 -25.94 -21.19
N LYS A 311 -1.67 -27.10 -21.73
CA LYS A 311 -0.88 -28.33 -21.70
C LYS A 311 0.23 -28.38 -22.75
N GLU A 312 0.03 -27.71 -23.88
CA GLU A 312 0.95 -27.77 -25.01
C GLU A 312 2.18 -26.87 -24.88
N SER A 313 2.07 -25.71 -24.22
CA SER A 313 3.19 -24.75 -24.17
C SER A 313 3.24 -23.88 -22.90
N PRO A 314 4.34 -23.96 -22.12
CA PRO A 314 4.62 -23.01 -21.02
C PRO A 314 4.74 -21.54 -21.50
N GLN A 315 5.06 -21.32 -22.78
CA GLN A 315 5.13 -19.98 -23.35
C GLN A 315 3.73 -19.37 -23.56
N PHE A 316 2.72 -20.21 -23.82
CA PHE A 316 1.33 -19.76 -23.93
C PHE A 316 0.87 -19.16 -22.61
N ILE A 317 1.05 -19.89 -21.49
CA ILE A 317 0.67 -19.38 -20.17
C ILE A 317 1.46 -18.10 -19.82
N LYS A 318 2.77 -18.07 -20.06
CA LYS A 318 3.59 -16.89 -19.78
C LYS A 318 3.08 -15.63 -20.50
N THR A 319 2.81 -15.73 -21.80
CA THR A 319 2.36 -14.57 -22.60
C THR A 319 0.94 -14.14 -22.22
N THR A 320 0.01 -15.09 -22.08
CA THR A 320 -1.38 -14.82 -21.69
C THR A 320 -1.43 -14.11 -20.34
N LEU A 321 -0.63 -14.53 -19.38
CA LEU A 321 -0.63 -13.94 -18.04
C LEU A 321 0.04 -12.56 -17.97
N LEU A 322 1.04 -12.31 -18.80
CA LEU A 322 1.59 -10.96 -18.94
C LEU A 322 0.52 -9.99 -19.46
N ASP A 323 -0.29 -10.45 -20.40
CA ASP A 323 -1.39 -9.68 -20.95
C ASP A 323 -2.50 -9.44 -19.91
N VAL A 324 -2.90 -10.48 -19.17
CA VAL A 324 -3.82 -10.36 -18.02
C VAL A 324 -3.30 -9.34 -17.01
N LYS A 325 -2.02 -9.44 -16.62
CA LYS A 325 -1.42 -8.49 -15.66
C LYS A 325 -1.53 -7.04 -16.15
N LYS A 326 -1.22 -6.78 -17.42
CA LYS A 326 -1.29 -5.42 -17.99
C LYS A 326 -2.73 -4.93 -18.05
N ALA A 327 -3.66 -5.75 -18.54
CA ALA A 327 -5.07 -5.42 -18.64
C ALA A 327 -5.67 -5.12 -17.26
N THR A 328 -5.50 -6.02 -16.28
CA THR A 328 -5.95 -5.79 -14.89
C THR A 328 -5.36 -4.51 -14.33
N SER A 329 -4.06 -4.25 -14.52
CA SER A 329 -3.43 -3.01 -14.03
C SER A 329 -4.08 -1.76 -14.61
N MET A 330 -4.45 -1.75 -15.89
CA MET A 330 -5.15 -0.63 -16.52
C MET A 330 -6.53 -0.42 -15.89
N LEU A 331 -7.33 -1.48 -15.74
CA LEU A 331 -8.66 -1.40 -15.11
C LEU A 331 -8.54 -0.84 -13.69
N THR A 332 -7.66 -1.42 -12.87
CA THR A 332 -7.54 -1.04 -11.46
C THR A 332 -7.02 0.39 -11.29
N GLN A 333 -6.08 0.84 -12.13
CA GLN A 333 -5.59 2.22 -12.08
C GLN A 333 -6.69 3.26 -12.37
N HIS A 334 -7.55 3.00 -13.37
CA HIS A 334 -8.65 3.91 -13.68
C HIS A 334 -9.70 3.90 -12.57
N ILE A 335 -10.06 2.72 -12.05
CA ILE A 335 -11.04 2.58 -10.97
C ILE A 335 -10.53 3.25 -9.67
N ASP A 336 -9.28 2.95 -9.28
CA ASP A 336 -8.67 3.50 -8.05
C ASP A 336 -8.56 5.02 -8.14
N LYS A 337 -8.20 5.58 -9.32
CA LYS A 337 -8.18 7.03 -9.53
C LYS A 337 -9.54 7.68 -9.30
N ILE A 338 -10.61 7.11 -9.84
CA ILE A 338 -11.97 7.63 -9.64
C ILE A 338 -12.41 7.49 -8.19
N ALA A 339 -12.09 6.36 -7.54
CA ALA A 339 -12.38 6.17 -6.12
C ALA A 339 -11.71 7.22 -5.24
N MET A 340 -10.44 7.53 -5.50
CA MET A 340 -9.71 8.59 -4.79
C MET A 340 -10.36 9.97 -4.97
N GLU A 341 -10.82 10.30 -6.16
CA GLU A 341 -11.52 11.56 -6.44
C GLU A 341 -12.88 11.62 -5.72
N ILE A 342 -13.65 10.53 -5.72
CA ILE A 342 -14.91 10.45 -4.96
C ILE A 342 -14.65 10.62 -3.46
N ASP A 343 -13.63 9.99 -2.90
CA ASP A 343 -13.28 10.14 -1.49
C ASP A 343 -12.89 11.59 -1.15
N GLN A 344 -12.21 12.30 -2.06
CA GLN A 344 -11.92 13.72 -1.93
C GLN A 344 -13.18 14.59 -2.00
N GLU A 345 -14.11 14.29 -2.93
CA GLU A 345 -15.42 14.96 -3.05
C GLU A 345 -16.25 14.78 -1.77
N LYS A 346 -16.38 13.55 -1.27
CA LYS A 346 -17.14 13.25 -0.05
C LYS A 346 -16.54 13.90 1.19
N LYS A 347 -15.21 13.94 1.30
CA LYS A 347 -14.55 14.69 2.38
C LYS A 347 -14.85 16.18 2.29
N ALA A 348 -14.87 16.76 1.08
CA ALA A 348 -15.26 18.16 0.88
C ALA A 348 -16.73 18.42 1.24
N GLU A 349 -17.67 17.56 0.82
CA GLU A 349 -19.10 17.68 1.13
C GLU A 349 -19.44 17.46 2.60
N GLN A 350 -18.73 16.55 3.30
CA GLN A 350 -18.85 16.40 4.76
C GLN A 350 -18.35 17.64 5.50
N THR A 351 -17.32 18.30 4.98
CA THR A 351 -16.81 19.56 5.52
C THR A 351 -17.81 20.71 5.31
N GLU A 352 -18.58 20.71 4.22
CA GLU A 352 -19.66 21.69 3.98
C GLU A 352 -20.95 21.42 4.78
N ASN A 353 -21.32 20.15 4.99
CA ASN A 353 -22.56 19.79 5.70
C ASN A 353 -22.47 19.93 7.23
N VAL A 354 -21.28 19.87 7.82
CA VAL A 354 -21.05 20.24 9.23
C VAL A 354 -21.16 21.77 9.44
N GLY A 355 -21.09 22.56 8.37
CA GLY A 355 -21.16 24.02 8.38
C GLY A 355 -22.55 24.65 8.53
N ASN A 356 -23.63 23.86 8.74
CA ASN A 356 -25.01 24.39 8.75
C ASN A 356 -25.78 24.31 10.08
N GLU A 357 -25.19 23.86 11.20
CA GLU A 357 -25.85 23.93 12.52
C GLU A 357 -25.30 24.96 13.52
N GLU A 358 -24.22 25.70 13.23
CA GLU A 358 -23.77 26.78 14.12
C GLU A 358 -23.42 28.05 13.34
N LYS A 359 -24.45 28.84 13.03
CA LYS A 359 -24.29 30.28 12.76
C LYS A 359 -24.45 31.05 14.06
N MET A 360 -23.35 31.23 14.80
CA MET A 360 -22.96 32.49 15.46
C MET A 360 -21.72 32.24 16.33
N GLU A 361 -20.54 32.49 15.77
CA GLU A 361 -19.52 33.41 16.30
C GLU A 361 -18.15 33.06 15.69
N GLY A 362 -17.47 34.07 15.14
CA GLY A 362 -16.02 33.99 14.87
C GLY A 362 -15.64 33.45 13.49
N SER A 363 -15.46 34.37 12.54
CA SER A 363 -14.52 34.17 11.42
C SER A 363 -13.12 33.85 11.97
N LYS A 364 -12.63 32.63 11.69
CA LYS A 364 -11.24 32.08 11.67
C LYS A 364 -11.37 30.57 11.84
N ASP A 365 -11.17 29.73 10.83
CA ASP A 365 -9.85 29.22 10.50
C ASP A 365 -9.87 28.58 9.11
N ALA A 366 -9.09 29.11 8.17
CA ALA A 366 -8.72 28.36 6.97
C ALA A 366 -7.59 27.44 7.43
N GLY A 367 -7.87 26.14 7.61
CA GLY A 367 -6.95 25.18 8.21
C GLY A 367 -5.52 25.32 7.67
N GLN A 368 -4.54 25.27 8.59
CA GLN A 368 -3.13 25.43 8.29
C GLN A 368 -2.68 24.44 7.19
N VAL A 369 -2.13 24.98 6.09
CA VAL A 369 -1.61 24.20 4.96
C VAL A 369 -0.11 23.95 5.14
N TYR A 370 0.33 22.76 4.72
CA TYR A 370 1.71 22.29 4.68
C TYR A 370 2.08 21.92 3.25
N TYR A 371 3.37 21.99 2.93
CA TYR A 371 3.94 21.82 1.61
C TYR A 371 4.98 20.69 1.66
N ALA A 372 4.67 19.54 1.07
CA ALA A 372 5.56 18.39 0.97
C ALA A 372 6.31 18.42 -0.36
N SER A 373 7.63 18.48 -0.33
CA SER A 373 8.45 18.48 -1.55
C SER A 373 8.32 17.13 -2.24
N VAL A 374 7.84 17.14 -3.48
CA VAL A 374 7.64 15.94 -4.30
C VAL A 374 8.61 15.86 -5.47
N ALA A 375 9.18 16.99 -5.90
CA ALA A 375 10.25 17.02 -6.90
C ALA A 375 11.17 18.22 -6.68
N TYR A 376 12.49 17.95 -6.66
CA TYR A 376 13.53 18.98 -6.58
C TYR A 376 14.35 18.97 -7.88
N LEU A 377 14.17 20.00 -8.70
CA LEU A 377 14.68 20.12 -10.06
C LEU A 377 15.89 21.05 -10.07
N GLN A 378 17.07 20.46 -10.22
CA GLN A 378 18.36 21.15 -10.09
C GLN A 378 19.26 21.06 -11.33
N SER A 379 18.93 20.17 -12.28
CA SER A 379 19.70 20.03 -13.51
C SER A 379 19.22 21.03 -14.55
N THR A 380 20.13 21.53 -15.40
CA THR A 380 19.77 22.46 -16.48
C THR A 380 18.72 21.88 -17.43
N ASP A 381 18.72 20.56 -17.62
CA ASP A 381 17.73 19.89 -18.47
C ASP A 381 16.32 19.99 -17.86
N ASP A 382 16.20 19.82 -16.54
CA ASP A 382 14.93 19.92 -15.82
C ASP A 382 14.42 21.37 -15.69
N THR A 383 15.33 22.35 -15.52
CA THR A 383 14.92 23.74 -15.30
C THR A 383 14.67 24.50 -16.60
N SER A 384 15.29 24.11 -17.73
CA SER A 384 15.27 24.91 -18.96
C SER A 384 13.88 25.19 -19.54
N GLU A 385 12.96 24.23 -19.49
CA GLU A 385 11.58 24.43 -19.95
C GLU A 385 10.77 25.27 -18.96
N LEU A 386 11.00 25.09 -17.65
CA LEU A 386 10.38 25.91 -16.60
C LEU A 386 10.87 27.36 -16.65
N ASP A 387 12.16 27.58 -16.91
CA ASP A 387 12.77 28.90 -17.11
C ASP A 387 12.14 29.61 -18.31
N LYS A 388 11.97 28.91 -19.45
CA LYS A 388 11.28 29.48 -20.63
C LYS A 388 9.83 29.86 -20.33
N LEU A 389 9.11 29.06 -19.55
CA LEU A 389 7.72 29.34 -19.18
C LEU A 389 7.64 30.53 -18.23
N LYS A 390 8.52 30.56 -17.23
CA LYS A 390 8.66 31.67 -16.28
C LYS A 390 9.02 32.98 -16.98
N ASP A 391 10.02 32.99 -17.86
CA ASP A 391 10.48 34.19 -18.59
C ASP A 391 9.40 34.76 -19.53
N ARG A 392 8.52 33.90 -20.04
CA ARG A 392 7.36 34.28 -20.85
C ARG A 392 6.12 34.65 -20.02
N GLY A 393 6.16 34.46 -18.70
CA GLY A 393 5.04 34.71 -17.78
C GLY A 393 3.90 33.67 -17.88
N ASP A 394 4.15 32.49 -18.43
CA ASP A 394 3.17 31.40 -18.56
C ASP A 394 3.16 30.52 -17.31
N TYR A 395 2.56 31.03 -16.23
CA TYR A 395 2.51 30.34 -14.94
C TYR A 395 1.58 29.12 -14.93
N ASP A 396 0.53 29.12 -15.76
CA ASP A 396 -0.38 27.97 -15.91
C ASP A 396 0.33 26.79 -16.59
N GLY A 397 1.09 27.07 -17.66
CA GLY A 397 1.96 26.10 -18.30
C GLY A 397 3.05 25.58 -17.36
N LEU A 398 3.63 26.47 -16.55
CA LEU A 398 4.65 26.13 -15.55
C LEU A 398 4.10 25.17 -14.49
N LEU A 399 2.91 25.43 -13.95
CA LEU A 399 2.26 24.55 -12.99
C LEU A 399 1.92 23.19 -13.61
N LYS A 400 1.45 23.16 -14.86
CA LYS A 400 1.14 21.92 -15.56
C LYS A 400 2.38 21.06 -15.78
N LEU A 401 3.48 21.67 -16.24
CA LEU A 401 4.75 20.97 -16.43
C LEU A 401 5.32 20.49 -15.09
N ALA A 402 5.25 21.31 -14.04
CA ALA A 402 5.70 20.92 -12.71
C ALA A 402 4.95 19.69 -12.17
N LYS A 403 3.63 19.57 -12.45
CA LYS A 403 2.84 18.39 -12.08
C LYS A 403 3.27 17.11 -12.80
N ASP A 404 3.84 17.20 -14.01
CA ASP A 404 4.32 16.02 -14.73
C ASP A 404 5.56 15.40 -14.06
N TYR A 405 6.30 16.16 -13.24
CA TYR A 405 7.39 15.64 -12.41
C TYR A 405 6.92 14.91 -11.15
N TYR A 406 5.63 15.00 -10.82
CA TYR A 406 5.05 14.25 -9.71
C TYR A 406 4.84 12.79 -10.14
N ASP A 407 5.63 11.89 -9.56
CA ASP A 407 5.60 10.45 -9.85
C ASP A 407 4.60 9.65 -9.00
N GLY A 408 3.77 10.34 -8.22
CA GLY A 408 2.78 9.73 -7.32
C GLY A 408 3.35 9.30 -5.97
N ASN A 409 4.55 9.75 -5.60
CA ASN A 409 5.08 9.54 -4.26
C ASN A 409 4.22 10.24 -3.20
N GLY A 410 3.99 9.59 -2.07
CA GLY A 410 3.29 10.22 -0.94
C GLY A 410 4.12 11.32 -0.27
N MET A 411 3.59 11.87 0.83
CA MET A 411 4.29 12.84 1.66
C MET A 411 5.64 12.29 2.18
N ASP A 412 6.74 13.02 1.95
CA ASP A 412 8.03 12.81 2.64
C ASP A 412 8.06 13.69 3.89
N GLU A 413 7.95 13.09 5.08
CA GLU A 413 7.86 13.81 6.34
C GLU A 413 9.07 14.71 6.60
N LYS A 414 10.25 14.36 6.07
CA LYS A 414 11.46 15.18 6.22
C LYS A 414 11.40 16.45 5.37
N GLN A 415 10.69 16.40 4.25
CA GLN A 415 10.61 17.48 3.27
C GLN A 415 9.23 18.16 3.25
N THR A 416 8.53 18.14 4.38
CA THR A 416 7.23 18.80 4.53
C THR A 416 7.33 20.02 5.44
N TYR A 417 6.81 21.15 5.00
CA TYR A 417 7.01 22.44 5.66
C TYR A 417 5.72 23.24 5.79
N ARG A 418 5.63 24.12 6.79
CA ARG A 418 4.48 25.02 6.98
C ARG A 418 4.46 26.18 5.96
N LYS A 419 5.59 26.46 5.33
CA LYS A 419 5.75 27.47 4.27
C LYS A 419 6.45 26.82 3.07
N PRO A 420 6.20 27.26 1.84
CA PRO A 420 6.85 26.68 0.67
C PRO A 420 8.29 27.23 0.48
N CYS A 421 8.51 28.52 0.74
CA CYS A 421 9.83 29.15 0.63
C CYS A 421 10.67 28.90 1.89
N GLN A 422 11.74 28.10 1.79
CA GLN A 422 12.60 27.75 2.92
C GLN A 422 13.76 28.74 3.13
N ASN A 423 14.24 29.36 2.06
CA ASN A 423 15.43 30.19 2.06
C ASN A 423 15.14 31.63 1.59
N ARG A 424 16.00 32.55 2.01
CA ARG A 424 15.94 33.94 1.56
C ARG A 424 16.25 34.01 0.06
N GLY A 425 15.30 34.48 -0.75
CA GLY A 425 15.41 34.59 -2.21
C GLY A 425 14.77 33.43 -2.98
N ASP A 426 14.11 32.51 -2.27
CA ASP A 426 13.10 31.64 -2.88
C ASP A 426 11.87 32.47 -3.26
N ASP A 427 11.26 32.15 -4.40
CA ASP A 427 10.10 32.84 -4.94
C ASP A 427 8.99 31.84 -5.25
N LEU A 428 7.82 32.01 -4.63
CA LEU A 428 6.65 31.19 -4.94
C LEU A 428 6.05 31.69 -6.26
N LEU A 429 6.25 30.93 -7.33
CA LEU A 429 5.88 31.37 -8.67
C LEU A 429 4.39 31.19 -8.94
N ILE A 430 3.83 30.05 -8.55
CA ILE A 430 2.43 29.70 -8.77
C ILE A 430 1.99 28.61 -7.79
N GLU A 431 0.72 28.63 -7.40
CA GLU A 431 0.09 27.55 -6.66
C GLU A 431 -1.37 27.37 -7.08
N ASP A 432 -1.89 26.17 -6.89
CA ASP A 432 -3.33 25.89 -6.95
C ASP A 432 -3.79 25.20 -5.67
N LYS A 433 -4.90 24.45 -5.75
CA LYS A 433 -5.46 23.71 -4.62
C LYS A 433 -4.47 22.68 -4.06
N ASP A 434 -3.74 21.99 -4.94
CA ASP A 434 -3.00 20.77 -4.60
C ASP A 434 -1.48 20.94 -4.73
N PHE A 435 -1.00 21.86 -5.56
CA PHE A 435 0.43 22.03 -5.85
C PHE A 435 0.90 23.47 -5.67
N ALA A 436 2.18 23.62 -5.35
CA ALA A 436 2.89 24.89 -5.37
C ALA A 436 4.26 24.73 -6.04
N VAL A 437 4.68 25.70 -6.82
CA VAL A 437 5.99 25.70 -7.49
C VAL A 437 6.82 26.87 -6.99
N VAL A 438 7.96 26.54 -6.39
CA VAL A 438 8.93 27.50 -5.87
C VAL A 438 10.15 27.53 -6.76
N TYR A 439 10.66 28.73 -7.03
CA TYR A 439 11.94 28.94 -7.67
C TYR A 439 12.98 29.40 -6.66
N ASN A 440 14.07 28.66 -6.53
CA ASN A 440 15.13 28.97 -5.59
C ASN A 440 16.24 29.77 -6.28
N GLY A 441 16.06 31.09 -6.39
CA GLY A 441 17.01 31.98 -7.06
C GLY A 441 18.37 32.09 -6.35
N SER A 442 18.40 31.86 -5.04
CA SER A 442 19.62 32.01 -4.21
C SER A 442 20.60 30.84 -4.29
N VAL A 443 20.18 29.68 -4.81
CA VAL A 443 20.98 28.44 -4.83
C VAL A 443 21.33 27.97 -6.25
N GLY A 444 21.25 28.86 -7.23
CA GLY A 444 21.65 28.58 -8.61
C GLY A 444 20.49 28.42 -9.60
N GLY A 445 19.27 28.78 -9.22
CA GLY A 445 18.11 28.80 -10.12
C GLY A 445 17.43 27.44 -10.28
N THR A 446 17.18 26.76 -9.16
CA THR A 446 16.48 25.47 -9.13
C THR A 446 14.98 25.66 -8.92
N TYR A 447 14.19 24.61 -9.14
CA TYR A 447 12.75 24.60 -8.87
C TYR A 447 12.41 23.50 -7.87
N GLU A 448 11.46 23.78 -7.01
CA GLU A 448 10.88 22.81 -6.08
C GLU A 448 9.37 22.75 -6.26
N VAL A 449 8.87 21.53 -6.44
CA VAL A 449 7.45 21.23 -6.60
C VAL A 449 6.95 20.67 -5.29
N PHE A 450 5.96 21.34 -4.72
CA PHE A 450 5.31 20.94 -3.47
C PHE A 450 3.92 20.40 -3.74
N LEU A 451 3.57 19.32 -3.06
CA LEU A 451 2.20 18.87 -2.85
C LEU A 451 1.67 19.45 -1.54
N LYS A 452 0.46 20.01 -1.57
CA LYS A 452 -0.17 20.67 -0.43
C LYS A 452 -0.95 19.65 0.40
N HIS A 453 -0.78 19.75 1.71
CA HIS A 453 -1.47 18.93 2.69
C HIS A 453 -2.12 19.80 3.76
N THR A 454 -3.30 19.39 4.20
CA THR A 454 -3.98 19.97 5.36
C THR A 454 -3.32 19.50 6.65
N GLU A 455 -3.43 20.27 7.74
CA GLU A 455 -2.95 19.83 9.06
C GLU A 455 -3.54 18.47 9.47
N GLN A 456 -4.81 18.19 9.14
CA GLN A 456 -5.43 16.91 9.44
C GLN A 456 -4.75 15.75 8.70
N GLU A 457 -4.36 15.93 7.43
CA GLU A 457 -3.61 14.91 6.70
C GLU A 457 -2.23 14.68 7.31
N ILE A 458 -1.58 15.73 7.83
CA ILE A 458 -0.32 15.59 8.59
C ILE A 458 -0.55 14.79 9.88
N ARG A 459 -1.61 15.09 10.64
CA ARG A 459 -1.98 14.37 11.86
C ARG A 459 -2.26 12.90 11.58
N ASP A 460 -3.07 12.59 10.57
CA ASP A 460 -3.37 11.23 10.14
C ASP A 460 -2.09 10.47 9.71
N HIS A 461 -1.18 11.16 9.02
CA HIS A 461 0.11 10.61 8.62
C HIS A 461 0.98 10.26 9.84
N ILE A 462 1.08 11.17 10.82
CA ILE A 462 1.82 10.96 12.07
C ILE A 462 1.27 9.74 12.82
N THR A 463 -0.05 9.63 12.98
CA THR A 463 -0.68 8.48 13.64
C THR A 463 -0.38 7.16 12.94
N ARG A 464 -0.28 7.16 11.61
CA ARG A 464 -0.11 5.95 10.81
C ARG A 464 1.35 5.50 10.66
N TYR A 465 2.28 6.45 10.57
CA TYR A 465 3.67 6.18 10.17
C TYR A 465 4.72 6.63 11.19
N GLY A 466 4.34 7.42 12.20
CA GLY A 466 5.26 8.01 13.18
C GLY A 466 6.02 9.22 12.63
N ILE A 467 7.06 9.67 13.34
CA ILE A 467 7.87 10.84 12.97
C ILE A 467 9.37 10.60 12.97
N GLY A 468 9.81 9.33 12.97
CA GLY A 468 11.22 8.95 13.07
C GLY A 468 12.18 9.69 12.11
N ARG A 469 11.72 10.11 10.92
CA ARG A 469 12.47 10.99 9.99
C ARG A 469 11.60 12.15 9.49
N ALA A 470 11.21 13.06 10.37
CA ALA A 470 10.36 14.21 10.04
C ALA A 470 11.07 15.58 10.11
N SER A 471 10.49 16.59 9.44
CA SER A 471 10.86 18.00 9.54
C SER A 471 10.47 18.60 10.91
N GLU A 472 11.01 19.77 11.25
CA GLU A 472 10.61 20.44 12.50
C GLU A 472 9.15 20.90 12.52
N ASP A 473 8.58 21.20 11.35
CA ASP A 473 7.17 21.57 11.23
C ASP A 473 6.25 20.37 11.50
N VAL A 474 6.58 19.19 10.94
CA VAL A 474 5.83 17.95 11.21
C VAL A 474 5.99 17.51 12.67
N LYS A 475 7.20 17.63 13.24
CA LYS A 475 7.41 17.39 14.68
C LYS A 475 6.63 18.36 15.54
N ALA A 476 6.47 19.62 15.13
CA ALA A 476 5.66 20.58 15.88
C ALA A 476 4.19 20.15 15.96
N VAL A 477 3.64 19.61 14.86
CA VAL A 477 2.29 19.02 14.85
C VAL A 477 2.22 17.82 15.79
N ALA A 478 3.22 16.93 15.79
CA ALA A 478 3.23 15.79 16.72
C ALA A 478 3.25 16.24 18.20
N ARG A 479 4.06 17.25 18.54
CA ARG A 479 4.09 17.84 19.89
C ARG A 479 2.75 18.48 20.27
N GLU A 480 2.03 19.05 19.31
CA GLU A 480 0.69 19.58 19.51
C GLU A 480 -0.33 18.48 19.79
N MET A 481 -0.34 17.42 18.98
CA MET A 481 -1.18 16.23 19.19
C MET A 481 -0.93 15.62 20.58
N THR A 482 0.32 15.44 20.99
CA THR A 482 0.64 14.93 22.33
C THR A 482 0.16 15.87 23.43
N ALA A 483 0.32 17.19 23.28
CA ALA A 483 -0.16 18.14 24.28
C ALA A 483 -1.69 18.10 24.44
N GLU A 484 -2.43 17.90 23.34
CA GLU A 484 -3.88 17.70 23.34
C GLU A 484 -4.25 16.42 24.09
N GLU A 485 -3.62 15.29 23.78
CA GLU A 485 -3.87 14.01 24.45
C GLU A 485 -3.59 14.08 25.97
N PHE A 486 -2.49 14.71 26.39
CA PHE A 486 -2.17 14.92 27.81
C PHE A 486 -3.18 15.84 28.51
N SER A 487 -3.72 16.83 27.79
CA SER A 487 -4.75 17.73 28.30
C SER A 487 -6.07 16.99 28.54
N GLU A 488 -6.44 16.05 27.66
CA GLU A 488 -7.60 15.18 27.85
C GLU A 488 -7.42 14.22 29.03
N LEU A 489 -6.23 13.63 29.17
CA LEU A 489 -5.90 12.75 30.30
C LEU A 489 -5.92 13.47 31.65
N ALA A 490 -5.48 14.74 31.69
CA ALA A 490 -5.61 15.58 32.88
C ALA A 490 -7.06 15.69 33.36
N GLN A 491 -8.04 15.69 32.45
CA GLN A 491 -9.47 15.73 32.80
C GLN A 491 -10.00 14.39 33.31
N ARG A 492 -9.41 13.27 32.89
CA ARG A 492 -9.84 11.89 33.24
C ARG A 492 -9.15 11.30 34.49
N LYS A 493 -8.33 12.10 35.18
CA LYS A 493 -7.38 11.76 36.25
C LYS A 493 -6.10 11.09 35.73
N MET A 494 -5.01 11.86 35.79
CA MET A 494 -3.66 11.41 35.47
C MET A 494 -3.17 10.33 36.44
N PRO A 495 -2.39 9.35 35.96
CA PRO A 495 -1.72 8.39 36.83
C PRO A 495 -0.71 9.09 37.75
N ILE A 496 -0.70 8.70 39.02
CA ILE A 496 0.28 9.15 40.00
C ILE A 496 1.26 7.99 40.20
N PHE A 497 2.55 8.24 40.05
CA PHE A 497 3.57 7.25 40.31
C PHE A 497 3.82 7.11 41.81
N GLN A 498 3.63 5.90 42.33
CA GLN A 498 3.95 5.55 43.71
C GLN A 498 5.28 4.82 43.77
N MET A 499 6.30 5.49 44.31
CA MET A 499 7.66 4.96 44.41
C MET A 499 7.79 3.97 45.58
N PRO A 500 8.72 3.00 45.53
CA PRO A 500 8.96 2.03 46.61
C PRO A 500 9.26 2.66 47.98
N ASN A 501 9.92 3.81 48.00
CA ASN A 501 10.17 4.62 49.21
C ASN A 501 8.93 5.36 49.76
N GLY A 502 7.76 5.22 49.12
CA GLY A 502 6.51 5.89 49.48
C GLY A 502 6.31 7.28 48.86
N GLY A 503 7.26 7.77 48.05
CA GLY A 503 7.14 9.03 47.33
C GLY A 503 6.06 9.01 46.25
N LEU A 504 5.30 10.10 46.12
CA LEU A 504 4.30 10.28 45.07
C LEU A 504 4.79 11.29 44.04
N LEU A 505 4.86 10.89 42.78
CA LEU A 505 5.26 11.75 41.66
C LEU A 505 4.12 11.89 40.65
N ASN A 506 3.94 13.11 40.15
CA ASN A 506 3.00 13.45 39.09
C ASN A 506 3.77 13.71 37.80
N LEU A 507 3.09 13.59 36.67
CA LEU A 507 3.66 13.74 35.35
C LEU A 507 2.92 14.79 34.53
N GLN A 508 3.66 15.52 33.70
CA GLN A 508 3.11 16.40 32.66
C GLN A 508 3.95 16.29 31.40
N TYR A 509 3.35 16.56 30.26
CA TYR A 509 4.09 16.73 29.01
C TYR A 509 4.58 18.16 28.84
N ASN A 510 5.85 18.31 28.48
CA ASN A 510 6.49 19.59 28.19
C ASN A 510 6.66 19.75 26.67
N LYS A 511 5.74 20.50 26.06
CA LYS A 511 5.71 20.75 24.61
C LYS A 511 6.99 21.41 24.09
N ASP A 512 7.62 22.29 24.88
CA ASP A 512 8.80 23.04 24.45
C ASP A 512 10.07 22.19 24.40
N LYS A 513 10.20 21.26 25.36
CA LYS A 513 11.36 20.35 25.47
C LYS A 513 11.14 18.99 24.81
N ASP A 514 9.91 18.71 24.39
CA ASP A 514 9.48 17.41 23.90
C ASP A 514 9.79 16.28 24.90
N SER A 515 9.39 16.50 26.16
CA SER A 515 9.75 15.63 27.28
C SER A 515 8.57 15.37 28.22
N LEU A 516 8.62 14.21 28.88
CA LEU A 516 7.77 13.89 30.02
C LEU A 516 8.45 14.37 31.31
N ASP A 517 7.90 15.42 31.90
CA ASP A 517 8.39 16.00 33.15
C ASP A 517 7.68 15.31 34.33
N VAL A 518 8.47 14.81 35.29
CA VAL A 518 7.99 14.08 36.47
C VAL A 518 8.44 14.81 37.74
N GLY A 519 7.53 15.03 38.69
CA GLY A 519 7.82 15.82 39.87
C GLY A 519 6.75 15.81 40.95
N THR A 520 6.95 16.64 41.98
CA THR A 520 5.98 16.81 43.07
C THR A 520 5.11 18.04 42.81
N VAL A 521 3.80 17.92 43.05
CA VAL A 521 2.89 19.06 42.90
C VAL A 521 3.12 20.07 44.03
N THR A 522 3.25 21.34 43.68
CA THR A 522 3.35 22.46 44.61
C THR A 522 2.26 23.49 44.29
N ASN A 523 2.10 24.49 45.16
CA ASN A 523 1.16 25.60 44.93
C ASN A 523 1.51 26.44 43.68
N ALA A 524 2.72 26.30 43.13
CA ALA A 524 3.18 26.98 41.91
C ALA A 524 3.14 26.08 40.65
N GLY A 525 2.59 24.87 40.75
CA GLY A 525 2.59 23.86 39.67
C GLY A 525 3.52 22.68 39.96
N LEU A 526 3.87 21.92 38.92
CA LEU A 526 4.74 20.76 39.03
C LEU A 526 6.19 21.20 39.29
N SER A 527 6.74 20.84 40.46
CA SER A 527 8.17 20.95 40.73
C SER A 527 8.88 19.78 40.07
N VAL A 528 9.32 19.98 38.82
CA VAL A 528 10.01 18.97 38.01
C VAL A 528 11.26 18.46 38.73
N LYS A 529 11.33 17.15 38.96
CA LYS A 529 12.50 16.45 39.50
C LYS A 529 13.28 15.73 38.39
N HIS A 530 12.54 15.12 37.47
CA HIS A 530 13.06 14.31 36.37
C HIS A 530 12.39 14.71 35.06
N SER A 531 13.12 14.56 33.97
CA SER A 531 12.61 14.88 32.63
C SER A 531 13.13 13.82 31.66
N PHE A 532 12.20 13.15 30.99
CA PHE A 532 12.50 12.05 30.07
C PHE A 532 12.14 12.45 28.64
N PRO A 533 13.00 12.23 27.63
CA PRO A 533 12.65 12.50 26.25
C PRO A 533 11.39 11.76 25.83
N PHE A 534 10.47 12.44 25.14
CA PHE A 534 9.25 11.83 24.64
C PHE A 534 9.47 11.28 23.23
N SER A 535 9.11 10.01 23.02
CA SER A 535 9.21 9.34 21.73
C SER A 535 7.84 9.23 21.09
N HIS A 536 7.60 10.01 20.06
CA HIS A 536 6.37 9.99 19.24
C HIS A 536 6.21 8.73 18.38
N ASP A 537 7.27 7.93 18.23
CA ASP A 537 7.20 6.60 17.58
C ASP A 537 6.69 5.50 18.55
N HIS A 538 6.45 5.85 19.82
CA HIS A 538 5.92 4.96 20.84
C HIS A 538 4.57 5.49 21.36
N SER A 539 3.71 4.60 21.86
CA SER A 539 2.47 5.02 22.50
C SER A 539 2.75 5.85 23.76
N MET A 540 1.78 6.68 24.15
CA MET A 540 1.89 7.44 25.40
C MET A 540 2.14 6.53 26.61
N ASP A 541 1.41 5.41 26.71
CA ASP A 541 1.59 4.43 27.79
C ASP A 541 3.01 3.83 27.82
N ALA A 542 3.62 3.61 26.66
CA ALA A 542 4.98 3.10 26.58
C ALA A 542 6.00 4.15 27.05
N ASN A 543 5.80 5.43 26.71
CA ASN A 543 6.62 6.53 27.23
C ASN A 543 6.48 6.67 28.75
N ILE A 544 5.24 6.63 29.27
CA ILE A 544 4.95 6.71 30.70
C ILE A 544 5.56 5.52 31.46
N SER A 545 5.40 4.31 30.93
CA SER A 545 5.94 3.08 31.54
C SER A 545 7.46 3.09 31.56
N SER A 546 8.12 3.50 30.47
CA SER A 546 9.58 3.60 30.41
C SER A 546 10.12 4.64 31.39
N ALA A 547 9.45 5.78 31.55
CA ALA A 547 9.82 6.77 32.57
C ALA A 547 9.66 6.21 33.99
N TYR A 548 8.60 5.44 34.24
CA TYR A 548 8.39 4.79 35.54
C TYR A 548 9.47 3.75 35.86
N GLU A 549 9.83 2.88 34.91
CA GLU A 549 10.91 1.90 35.07
C GLU A 549 12.25 2.56 35.38
N GLN A 550 12.59 3.63 34.65
CA GLN A 550 13.82 4.39 34.92
C GLN A 550 13.85 5.02 36.31
N LEU A 551 12.70 5.44 36.85
CA LEU A 551 12.60 5.96 38.21
C LEU A 551 12.77 4.87 39.27
N LEU A 552 12.29 3.64 39.01
CA LEU A 552 12.46 2.51 39.94
C LEU A 552 13.94 2.12 40.13
N ASP A 553 14.76 2.32 39.11
CA ASP A 553 16.19 2.02 39.14
C ASP A 553 17.02 3.08 39.89
N MET A 554 16.43 4.23 40.24
CA MET A 554 17.15 5.29 40.98
C MET A 554 17.19 5.01 42.48
N GLU A 555 18.39 5.10 43.07
CA GLU A 555 18.62 4.86 44.51
C GLU A 555 17.69 5.70 45.41
N GLU A 556 17.38 6.94 45.02
CA GLU A 556 16.52 7.83 45.81
C GLU A 556 15.07 7.33 45.95
N TYR A 557 14.62 6.42 45.08
CA TYR A 557 13.25 5.85 45.08
C TYR A 557 13.17 4.40 45.54
N GLN A 558 14.31 3.75 45.76
CA GLN A 558 14.37 2.40 46.31
C GLN A 558 14.00 2.39 47.79
N LYS A 559 13.49 1.26 48.30
CA LYS A 559 13.22 1.11 49.73
C LYS A 559 14.54 1.21 50.49
N GLU A 560 14.62 2.04 51.52
CA GLU A 560 15.70 1.93 52.51
C GLU A 560 15.69 0.50 53.05
N GLU A 561 16.76 -0.25 52.82
CA GLU A 561 17.04 -1.43 53.62
C GLU A 561 17.22 -0.95 55.05
N VAL A 562 16.19 -1.14 55.87
CA VAL A 562 16.34 -1.07 57.32
C VAL A 562 17.38 -2.12 57.67
N GLN A 563 18.62 -1.67 57.94
CA GLN A 563 19.59 -2.48 58.65
C GLN A 563 18.96 -2.77 60.02
N GLU A 564 18.37 -3.95 60.18
CA GLU A 564 18.12 -4.52 61.50
C GLU A 564 19.49 -4.77 62.15
N GLU A 565 19.95 -3.76 62.87
CA GLU A 565 21.10 -3.83 63.76
C GLU A 565 20.95 -5.02 64.71
N HIS A 566 21.97 -5.87 64.67
CA HIS A 566 22.31 -6.86 65.67
C HIS A 566 22.05 -6.36 67.11
N VAL A 567 21.04 -6.91 67.80
CA VAL A 567 21.01 -6.90 69.27
C VAL A 567 20.65 -8.29 69.82
N ALA A 568 21.67 -8.89 70.44
CA ALA A 568 21.63 -9.86 71.53
C ALA A 568 21.19 -11.32 71.27
N LYS A 569 22.13 -12.14 70.79
CA LYS A 569 22.38 -13.46 71.41
C LYS A 569 23.38 -13.27 72.56
N SER A 570 22.91 -13.34 73.80
CA SER A 570 23.61 -13.90 74.97
C SER A 570 23.04 -13.29 76.26
N ALA A 571 22.17 -14.02 76.97
CA ALA A 571 22.37 -14.36 78.39
C ALA A 571 21.20 -15.22 78.95
N PHE A 572 21.59 -16.19 79.78
CA PHE A 572 20.79 -17.12 80.61
C PHE A 572 20.10 -18.28 79.84
N ARG A 573 20.55 -19.54 79.90
CA ARG A 573 20.94 -20.40 81.06
C ARG A 573 19.99 -20.26 82.26
N ARG A 574 18.86 -20.97 82.23
CA ARG A 574 18.63 -22.24 82.94
C ARG A 574 17.24 -22.80 82.64
#